data_AF-A0A7Y0N084-F1
#
_entry.id   AF-A0A7Y0N084-F1
#
_cell.length_a   1.000
_cell.length_b   1.000
_cell.length_c   1.000
_cell.angle_alpha   90.00
_cell.angle_beta   90.00
_cell.angle_gamma   90.00
#
_symmetry.space_group_name_H-M   'P 1'
#
loop_
_entity.id
_entity.type
_entity.pdbx_description
1 polymer ?
#
loop_
_entity_poly.entity_id
_entity_poly.type
_entity_poly.pdbx_seq_one_letter_code
_entity_poly.pdbx_strand_id
1 'polypeptide(L)'
;HGELWSSRLLAALLSQQNVPAVAQDARAFLRAEAGTQPEVDRARSYPLIKEALAQHSHKRVIITGFMAQNEAGETVLLGRNGSDYSATVIGALAEVTTVTIWSDVAGVYSADPRLVSDACLLPLLRLDEASELARLAAPVLHSRTLQPVAQSTMDLSLKCSYQPESGSTRIERVLASGRGAKIITSLDEVLLIQLSFRHGHDFNKTQSDVLKSLQRAQLEPLSYEAQADQQKLRLAYTAEIATGALKYLQDLAVEAEIKLKEGYSLVAAVGAGVTKNANHCFGFYQKLKHAPVEFVSETESGLSLVAVLRRTDTEALVQLIHSQLFQAQKRVAVALCGKGNIGSSWLNLFATQKTELEKRHGMSFDLVAVVDSQTYWFDEKGIDAAAVADKFDDESIENDGTWLSRLGDLQGYDEAVVLDVTASKELAQRYVDIAQQGIH
;
A
#
# COMPACT_ATOMS: atom_id res chain seq x y z
N HIS A 1 -12.21 -17.76 24.57
CA HIS A 1 -13.48 -18.51 24.33
C HIS A 1 -14.15 -18.18 22.99
N GLY A 2 -14.14 -16.93 22.50
CA GLY A 2 -14.79 -16.57 21.23
C GLY A 2 -14.40 -17.45 20.04
N GLU A 3 -13.09 -17.59 19.79
CA GLU A 3 -12.52 -18.44 18.72
C GLU A 3 -12.96 -19.91 18.78
N LEU A 4 -13.14 -20.47 19.99
CA LEU A 4 -13.58 -21.86 20.16
C LEU A 4 -15.03 -22.03 19.69
N TRP A 5 -15.89 -21.06 19.96
CA TRP A 5 -17.29 -21.12 19.55
C TRP A 5 -17.45 -20.82 18.05
N SER A 6 -16.75 -19.82 17.53
CA SER A 6 -16.82 -19.48 16.10
C SER A 6 -16.34 -20.63 15.21
N SER A 7 -15.21 -21.26 15.53
CA SER A 7 -14.69 -22.41 14.77
C SER A 7 -15.65 -23.61 14.77
N ARG A 8 -16.27 -23.92 15.91
CA ARG A 8 -17.27 -24.99 16.03
C ARG A 8 -18.52 -24.71 15.22
N LEU A 9 -19.04 -23.48 15.30
CA LEU A 9 -20.22 -23.07 14.53
C LEU A 9 -19.96 -23.13 13.03
N LEU A 10 -18.79 -22.65 12.57
CA LEU A 10 -18.41 -22.70 11.16
C LEU A 10 -18.26 -24.15 10.66
N ALA A 11 -17.61 -25.02 11.44
CA ALA A 11 -17.49 -26.44 11.08
C ALA A 11 -18.87 -27.13 11.00
N ALA A 12 -19.79 -26.81 11.91
CA ALA A 12 -21.15 -27.34 11.89
C ALA A 12 -21.94 -26.84 10.67
N LEU A 13 -21.85 -25.54 10.35
CA LEU A 13 -22.50 -24.95 9.18
C LEU A 13 -22.00 -25.58 7.87
N LEU A 14 -20.69 -25.72 7.71
CA LEU A 14 -20.10 -26.37 6.53
C LEU A 14 -20.56 -27.82 6.39
N SER A 15 -20.61 -28.55 7.50
CA SER A 15 -21.09 -29.94 7.51
C SER A 15 -22.56 -30.03 7.12
N GLN A 16 -23.40 -29.08 7.56
CA GLN A 16 -24.80 -28.97 7.13
C GLN A 16 -24.93 -28.68 5.62
N GLN A 17 -23.96 -27.98 5.04
CA GLN A 17 -23.87 -27.70 3.60
C GLN A 17 -23.20 -28.82 2.79
N ASN A 18 -23.11 -30.04 3.35
CA ASN A 18 -22.46 -31.19 2.72
C ASN A 18 -20.96 -31.00 2.44
N VAL A 19 -20.29 -30.11 3.18
CA VAL A 19 -18.83 -29.97 3.17
C VAL A 19 -18.29 -30.58 4.48
N PRO A 20 -17.72 -31.80 4.45
CA PRO A 20 -17.21 -32.44 5.66
C PRO A 20 -16.16 -31.54 6.34
N ALA A 21 -16.47 -31.06 7.55
CA ALA A 21 -15.62 -30.14 8.28
C ALA A 21 -15.42 -30.57 9.75
N VAL A 22 -14.32 -30.15 10.36
CA VAL A 22 -14.00 -30.42 11.76
C VAL A 22 -13.34 -29.19 12.39
N ALA A 23 -13.76 -28.82 13.59
CA ALA A 23 -13.13 -27.75 14.35
C ALA A 23 -11.92 -28.29 15.14
N GLN A 24 -10.80 -27.58 15.07
CA GLN A 24 -9.56 -27.90 15.77
C GLN A 24 -9.09 -26.71 16.61
N ASP A 25 -8.74 -27.00 17.86
CA ASP A 25 -8.20 -26.01 18.79
C ASP A 25 -6.70 -25.86 18.55
N ALA A 26 -6.27 -24.66 18.17
CA ALA A 26 -4.86 -24.38 17.88
C ALA A 26 -3.94 -24.65 19.06
N ARG A 27 -4.44 -24.60 20.31
CA ARG A 27 -3.66 -24.96 21.50
C ARG A 27 -3.21 -26.41 21.51
N ALA A 28 -3.86 -27.30 20.75
CA ALA A 28 -3.43 -28.68 20.62
C ALA A 28 -2.04 -28.80 19.95
N PHE A 29 -1.69 -27.88 19.04
CA PHE A 29 -0.48 -27.98 18.24
C PHE A 29 0.40 -26.72 18.16
N LEU A 30 -0.11 -25.51 18.46
CA LEU A 30 0.71 -24.31 18.55
C LEU A 30 1.30 -24.19 19.96
N ARG A 31 2.62 -23.99 20.03
CA ARG A 31 3.37 -23.76 21.26
C ARG A 31 3.96 -22.34 21.26
N ALA A 32 3.76 -21.60 22.33
CA ALA A 32 4.30 -20.24 22.49
C ALA A 32 4.45 -19.90 23.97
N GLU A 33 5.38 -19.02 24.31
CA GLU A 33 5.55 -18.50 25.67
C GLU A 33 4.99 -17.08 25.81
N ALA A 34 4.54 -16.74 27.02
CA ALA A 34 3.97 -15.43 27.30
C ALA A 34 5.03 -14.31 27.18
N GLY A 35 4.62 -13.15 26.65
CA GLY A 35 5.48 -11.99 26.46
C GLY A 35 4.71 -10.83 25.83
N THR A 36 5.38 -9.70 25.61
CA THR A 36 4.79 -8.52 24.94
C THR A 36 4.31 -8.87 23.53
N GLN A 37 5.08 -9.71 22.82
CA GLN A 37 4.71 -10.27 21.52
C GLN A 37 5.05 -11.78 21.51
N PRO A 38 4.12 -12.65 21.94
CA PRO A 38 4.37 -14.10 22.04
C PRO A 38 4.64 -14.74 20.68
N GLU A 39 5.80 -15.38 20.51
CA GLU A 39 6.17 -16.05 19.25
C GLU A 39 5.87 -17.55 19.32
N VAL A 40 5.37 -18.12 18.21
CA VAL A 40 5.15 -19.56 18.11
C VAL A 40 6.48 -20.28 17.91
N ASP A 41 6.79 -21.21 18.82
CA ASP A 41 7.88 -22.17 18.69
C ASP A 41 7.56 -23.14 17.56
N ARG A 42 8.18 -22.90 16.40
CA ARG A 42 7.97 -23.70 15.20
C ARG A 42 8.48 -25.13 15.35
N ALA A 43 9.61 -25.32 16.02
CA ALA A 43 10.22 -26.64 16.14
C ALA A 43 9.31 -27.59 16.93
N ARG A 44 8.68 -27.07 17.99
CA ARG A 44 7.72 -27.85 18.79
C ARG A 44 6.35 -27.96 18.14
N SER A 45 5.92 -26.94 17.40
CA SER A 45 4.58 -26.93 16.78
C SER A 45 4.50 -27.77 15.50
N TYR A 46 5.59 -27.86 14.74
CA TYR A 46 5.64 -28.57 13.45
C TYR A 46 5.21 -30.06 13.52
N PRO A 47 5.76 -30.91 14.39
CA PRO A 47 5.32 -32.31 14.45
C PRO A 47 3.85 -32.44 14.88
N LEU A 48 3.40 -31.59 15.80
CA LEU A 48 2.04 -31.63 16.34
C LEU A 48 0.99 -31.26 15.28
N ILE A 49 1.25 -30.23 14.48
CA ILE A 49 0.31 -29.83 13.44
C ILE A 49 0.27 -30.84 12.29
N LYS A 50 1.40 -31.45 11.93
CA LYS A 50 1.44 -32.53 10.93
C LYS A 50 0.58 -33.71 11.38
N GLU A 51 0.66 -34.10 12.65
CA GLU A 51 -0.19 -35.15 13.23
C GLU A 51 -1.68 -34.76 13.20
N ALA A 52 -2.02 -33.56 13.66
CA ALA A 52 -3.40 -33.07 13.69
C ALA A 52 -4.04 -33.01 12.28
N LEU A 53 -3.28 -32.58 11.27
CA LEU A 53 -3.75 -32.53 9.89
C LEU A 53 -3.90 -33.94 9.28
N ALA A 54 -2.98 -34.86 9.59
CA ALA A 54 -3.05 -36.25 9.09
C ALA A 54 -4.29 -37.00 9.59
N GLN A 55 -4.74 -36.73 10.83
CA GLN A 55 -5.98 -37.29 11.38
C GLN A 55 -7.25 -36.85 10.64
N HIS A 56 -7.18 -35.82 9.80
CA HIS A 56 -8.32 -35.19 9.13
C HIS A 56 -8.14 -34.99 7.62
N SER A 57 -7.35 -35.86 6.98
CA SER A 57 -6.96 -35.79 5.55
C SER A 57 -8.11 -35.62 4.54
N HIS A 58 -9.35 -35.99 4.88
CA HIS A 58 -10.53 -35.91 4.01
C HIS A 58 -11.58 -34.89 4.46
N LYS A 59 -11.22 -33.96 5.37
CA LYS A 59 -12.13 -32.94 5.90
C LYS A 59 -11.53 -31.55 5.78
N ARG A 60 -12.38 -30.53 5.70
CA ARG A 60 -12.00 -29.13 5.94
C ARG A 60 -11.71 -28.95 7.42
N VAL A 61 -10.48 -28.56 7.76
CA VAL A 61 -10.07 -28.32 9.15
C VAL A 61 -10.26 -26.85 9.47
N ILE A 62 -11.14 -26.55 10.43
CA ILE A 62 -11.43 -25.19 10.90
C ILE A 62 -10.64 -24.96 12.18
N ILE A 63 -9.54 -24.23 12.09
CA ILE A 63 -8.61 -24.01 13.20
C ILE A 63 -8.92 -22.68 13.88
N THR A 64 -8.92 -22.66 15.22
CA THR A 64 -9.04 -21.41 15.99
C THR A 64 -7.84 -20.49 15.78
N GLY A 65 -8.06 -19.18 15.62
CA GLY A 65 -6.98 -18.19 15.62
C GLY A 65 -6.55 -17.75 17.03
N PHE A 66 -5.57 -16.85 17.09
CA PHE A 66 -5.21 -16.01 18.26
C PHE A 66 -4.65 -16.73 19.50
N MET A 67 -4.63 -18.06 19.54
CA MET A 67 -4.31 -18.81 20.76
C MET A 67 -3.25 -19.89 20.51
N ALA A 68 -2.38 -20.09 21.50
CA ALA A 68 -1.38 -21.15 21.60
C ALA A 68 -1.32 -21.69 23.04
N GLN A 69 -0.46 -22.68 23.28
CA GLN A 69 -0.24 -23.29 24.60
C GLN A 69 1.22 -23.14 25.06
N ASN A 70 1.46 -22.78 26.32
CA ASN A 70 2.81 -22.78 26.91
C ASN A 70 3.21 -24.17 27.44
N GLU A 71 4.42 -24.29 27.98
CA GLU A 71 4.89 -25.54 28.59
C GLU A 71 4.05 -26.05 29.76
N ALA A 72 3.44 -25.13 30.53
CA ALA A 72 2.59 -25.46 31.66
C ALA A 72 1.17 -25.92 31.25
N GLY A 73 0.86 -25.93 29.95
CA GLY A 73 -0.46 -26.29 29.42
C GLY A 73 -1.47 -25.15 29.43
N GLU A 74 -1.05 -23.94 29.81
CA GLU A 74 -1.88 -22.74 29.90
C GLU A 74 -2.07 -22.08 28.53
N THR A 75 -3.13 -21.30 28.39
CA THR A 75 -3.43 -20.59 27.14
C THR A 75 -2.59 -19.32 27.03
N VAL A 76 -1.86 -19.21 25.92
CA VAL A 76 -1.14 -18.00 25.52
C VAL A 76 -1.90 -17.33 24.39
N LEU A 77 -2.19 -16.03 24.55
CA LEU A 77 -2.79 -15.22 23.50
C LEU A 77 -1.69 -14.62 22.64
N LEU A 78 -1.85 -14.69 21.32
CA LEU A 78 -0.84 -14.24 20.37
C LEU A 78 -0.87 -12.72 20.14
N GLY A 79 -1.65 -11.95 20.90
CA GLY A 79 -1.71 -10.49 20.80
C GLY A 79 -2.43 -9.98 19.55
N ARG A 80 -2.27 -8.69 19.24
CA ARG A 80 -2.98 -8.02 18.14
C ARG A 80 -2.77 -8.70 16.80
N ASN A 81 -3.85 -8.80 16.02
CA ASN A 81 -3.93 -9.56 14.77
C ASN A 81 -3.42 -11.00 14.91
N GLY A 82 -3.57 -11.58 16.11
CA GLY A 82 -3.10 -12.92 16.41
C GLY A 82 -3.80 -14.00 15.57
N SER A 83 -5.00 -13.76 15.06
CA SER A 83 -5.66 -14.69 14.12
C SER A 83 -5.00 -14.67 12.74
N ASP A 84 -4.58 -13.51 12.23
CA ASP A 84 -3.80 -13.42 10.98
C ASP A 84 -2.43 -14.05 11.15
N TYR A 85 -1.77 -13.79 12.28
CA TYR A 85 -0.51 -14.44 12.64
C TYR A 85 -0.67 -15.96 12.77
N SER A 86 -1.76 -16.45 13.40
CA SER A 86 -2.07 -17.88 13.42
C SER A 86 -2.20 -18.44 12.01
N ALA A 87 -2.92 -17.77 11.11
CA ALA A 87 -3.13 -18.22 9.74
C ALA A 87 -1.80 -18.36 8.98
N THR A 88 -0.91 -17.38 9.08
CA THR A 88 0.38 -17.44 8.38
C THR A 88 1.36 -18.40 9.05
N VAL A 89 1.42 -18.49 10.39
CA VAL A 89 2.23 -19.51 11.08
C VAL A 89 1.76 -20.92 10.73
N ILE A 90 0.45 -21.18 10.80
CA ILE A 90 -0.13 -22.47 10.42
C ILE A 90 0.17 -22.78 8.96
N GLY A 91 0.00 -21.81 8.05
CA GLY A 91 0.33 -21.96 6.65
C GLY A 91 1.79 -22.37 6.43
N ALA A 92 2.72 -21.71 7.13
CA ALA A 92 4.14 -22.03 7.06
C ALA A 92 4.44 -23.44 7.61
N LEU A 93 3.87 -23.81 8.77
CA LEU A 93 4.09 -25.14 9.37
C LEU A 93 3.43 -26.28 8.57
N ALA A 94 2.28 -26.00 7.95
CA ALA A 94 1.58 -26.92 7.07
C ALA A 94 2.19 -26.97 5.66
N GLU A 95 3.16 -26.10 5.36
CA GLU A 95 3.85 -25.99 4.06
C GLU A 95 2.88 -25.72 2.90
N VAL A 96 1.88 -24.85 3.13
CA VAL A 96 0.92 -24.49 2.09
C VAL A 96 1.54 -23.56 1.05
N THR A 97 1.01 -23.58 -0.17
CA THR A 97 1.45 -22.69 -1.25
C THR A 97 0.94 -21.26 -1.08
N THR A 98 -0.23 -21.08 -0.47
CA THR A 98 -0.89 -19.77 -0.36
C THR A 98 -1.69 -19.65 0.92
N VAL A 99 -1.63 -18.48 1.54
CA VAL A 99 -2.52 -18.04 2.62
C VAL A 99 -3.39 -16.89 2.12
N THR A 100 -4.68 -16.90 2.46
CA THR A 100 -5.59 -15.80 2.16
C THR A 100 -6.15 -15.22 3.45
N ILE A 101 -5.96 -13.93 3.67
CA ILE A 101 -6.59 -13.18 4.75
C ILE A 101 -7.85 -12.54 4.19
N TRP A 102 -8.99 -12.92 4.76
CA TRP A 102 -10.30 -12.37 4.45
C TRP A 102 -10.65 -11.32 5.49
N SER A 103 -10.76 -10.06 5.06
CA SER A 103 -11.03 -8.90 5.92
C SER A 103 -12.28 -8.15 5.47
N ASP A 104 -12.47 -6.93 5.96
CA ASP A 104 -13.51 -5.99 5.54
C ASP A 104 -13.07 -5.08 4.37
N VAL A 105 -11.81 -5.15 3.95
CA VAL A 105 -11.27 -4.42 2.79
C VAL A 105 -10.73 -5.36 1.72
N ALA A 106 -10.74 -4.92 0.45
CA ALA A 106 -10.30 -5.72 -0.69
C ALA A 106 -8.80 -6.02 -0.69
N GLY A 107 -8.00 -5.18 -0.03
CA GLY A 107 -6.55 -5.30 0.01
C GLY A 107 -5.88 -4.01 0.45
N VAL A 108 -4.63 -3.81 0.01
CA VAL A 108 -3.86 -2.59 0.27
C VAL A 108 -4.16 -1.55 -0.81
N TYR A 109 -4.48 -0.34 -0.38
CA TYR A 109 -4.72 0.81 -1.25
C TYR A 109 -3.55 1.80 -1.21
N SER A 110 -3.47 2.71 -2.20
CA SER A 110 -2.42 3.73 -2.28
C SER A 110 -2.52 4.80 -1.19
N ALA A 111 -3.66 4.91 -0.52
CA ALA A 111 -3.86 5.55 0.78
C ALA A 111 -5.07 4.88 1.44
N ASP A 112 -5.38 5.23 2.69
CA ASP A 112 -6.64 4.78 3.31
C ASP A 112 -7.84 5.32 2.48
N PRO A 113 -8.67 4.44 1.88
CA PRO A 113 -9.79 4.87 1.04
C PRO A 113 -10.87 5.64 1.80
N ARG A 114 -10.84 5.63 3.13
CA ARG A 114 -11.72 6.45 3.98
C ARG A 114 -11.22 7.90 4.09
N LEU A 115 -9.92 8.12 3.91
CA LEU A 115 -9.28 9.44 3.95
C LEU A 115 -9.11 10.02 2.54
N VAL A 116 -8.93 9.18 1.52
CA VAL A 116 -8.69 9.60 0.14
C VAL A 116 -9.64 8.86 -0.80
N SER A 117 -10.59 9.57 -1.41
CA SER A 117 -11.59 8.99 -2.32
C SER A 117 -10.98 8.31 -3.54
N ASP A 118 -9.87 8.87 -4.05
CA ASP A 118 -9.20 8.41 -5.27
C ASP A 118 -8.08 7.40 -4.95
N ALA A 119 -8.14 6.76 -3.77
CA ALA A 119 -7.20 5.71 -3.40
C ALA A 119 -7.41 4.49 -4.31
N CYS A 120 -6.32 4.03 -4.93
CA CYS A 120 -6.34 2.90 -5.85
C CYS A 120 -5.96 1.61 -5.13
N LEU A 121 -6.67 0.50 -5.41
CA LEU A 121 -6.29 -0.83 -4.93
C LEU A 121 -4.99 -1.28 -5.61
N LEU A 122 -4.01 -1.74 -4.83
CA LEU A 122 -2.78 -2.32 -5.36
C LEU A 122 -2.99 -3.82 -5.60
N PRO A 123 -3.04 -4.31 -6.85
CA PRO A 123 -3.24 -5.74 -7.12
C PRO A 123 -2.03 -6.58 -6.69
N LEU A 124 -0.84 -5.97 -6.69
CA LEU A 124 0.42 -6.61 -6.35
C LEU A 124 1.25 -5.69 -5.44
N LEU A 125 1.77 -6.24 -4.36
CA LEU A 125 2.67 -5.56 -3.43
C LEU A 125 3.91 -6.44 -3.18
N ARG A 126 5.10 -5.85 -3.20
CA ARG A 126 6.30 -6.61 -2.84
C ARG A 126 6.31 -6.89 -1.35
N LEU A 127 6.86 -8.03 -0.96
CA LEU A 127 6.95 -8.43 0.45
C LEU A 127 7.74 -7.42 1.29
N ASP A 128 8.78 -6.80 0.73
CA ASP A 128 9.55 -5.78 1.43
C ASP A 128 8.77 -4.48 1.62
N GLU A 129 8.03 -4.03 0.60
CA GLU A 129 7.09 -2.91 0.69
C GLU A 129 5.95 -3.19 1.69
N ALA A 130 5.40 -4.41 1.68
CA ALA A 130 4.39 -4.84 2.63
C ALA A 130 4.92 -4.86 4.07
N SER A 131 6.14 -5.37 4.26
CA SER A 131 6.82 -5.42 5.56
C SER A 131 7.07 -4.02 6.10
N GLU A 132 7.49 -3.11 5.23
CA GLU A 132 7.71 -1.71 5.56
C GLU A 132 6.41 -0.99 5.94
N LEU A 133 5.34 -1.21 5.16
CA LEU A 133 4.01 -0.68 5.46
C LEU A 133 3.49 -1.19 6.81
N ALA A 134 3.70 -2.48 7.09
CA ALA A 134 3.28 -3.10 8.34
C ALA A 134 4.13 -2.64 9.54
N ARG A 135 5.42 -2.36 9.34
CA ARG A 135 6.32 -1.74 10.33
C ARG A 135 5.84 -0.34 10.71
N LEU A 136 5.29 0.41 9.75
CA LEU A 136 4.64 1.72 9.96
C LEU A 136 3.21 1.63 10.53
N ALA A 137 2.81 0.44 10.99
CA ALA A 137 1.52 0.16 11.63
C ALA A 137 0.29 0.55 10.79
N ALA A 138 0.38 0.38 9.47
CA ALA A 138 -0.78 0.58 8.60
C ALA A 138 -1.93 -0.38 9.00
N PRO A 139 -3.19 0.09 9.04
CA PRO A 139 -4.32 -0.69 9.55
C PRO A 139 -4.53 -2.05 8.88
N VAL A 140 -4.18 -2.19 7.60
CA VAL A 140 -4.47 -3.36 6.76
C VAL A 140 -3.49 -4.52 6.97
N LEU A 141 -2.25 -4.23 7.38
CA LEU A 141 -1.18 -5.23 7.49
C LEU A 141 -0.45 -5.11 8.81
N HIS A 142 -0.27 -6.24 9.49
CA HIS A 142 0.50 -6.30 10.72
C HIS A 142 1.83 -7.03 10.47
N SER A 143 2.93 -6.49 11.03
CA SER A 143 4.28 -7.00 10.81
C SER A 143 4.39 -8.48 11.15
N ARG A 144 3.72 -8.88 12.23
CA ARG A 144 3.62 -10.27 12.68
C ARG A 144 2.98 -11.20 11.66
N THR A 145 1.94 -10.77 10.95
CA THR A 145 1.31 -11.56 9.89
C THR A 145 2.30 -11.87 8.77
N LEU A 146 3.19 -10.92 8.45
CA LEU A 146 4.17 -11.07 7.37
C LEU A 146 5.43 -11.85 7.77
N GLN A 147 5.78 -11.93 9.05
CA GLN A 147 7.01 -12.62 9.50
C GLN A 147 7.06 -14.11 9.07
N PRO A 148 6.00 -14.94 9.24
CA PRO A 148 6.00 -16.30 8.70
C PRO A 148 6.00 -16.35 7.18
N VAL A 149 5.31 -15.40 6.53
CA VAL A 149 5.32 -15.25 5.07
C VAL A 149 6.74 -15.02 4.59
N ALA A 150 7.51 -14.15 5.25
CA ALA A 150 8.89 -13.77 4.91
C ALA A 150 9.94 -14.87 5.13
N GLN A 151 9.61 -15.89 5.91
CA GLN A 151 10.49 -17.00 6.24
C GLN A 151 10.10 -18.33 5.54
N SER A 152 9.12 -18.31 4.65
CA SER A 152 8.61 -19.50 3.93
C SER A 152 8.59 -19.29 2.41
N THR A 153 8.02 -20.19 1.62
CA THR A 153 7.81 -19.98 0.18
C THR A 153 6.35 -19.66 -0.17
N MET A 154 5.50 -19.45 0.84
CA MET A 154 4.08 -19.23 0.63
C MET A 154 3.79 -17.80 0.18
N ASP A 155 2.79 -17.66 -0.70
CA ASP A 155 2.24 -16.36 -1.06
C ASP A 155 1.13 -15.95 -0.07
N LEU A 156 0.94 -14.63 0.08
CA LEU A 156 -0.13 -14.07 0.89
C LEU A 156 -1.08 -13.25 0.00
N SER A 157 -2.38 -13.51 0.11
CA SER A 157 -3.43 -12.74 -0.57
C SER A 157 -4.34 -12.07 0.47
N LEU A 158 -4.71 -10.83 0.22
CA LEU A 158 -5.70 -10.08 0.98
C LEU A 158 -6.97 -9.95 0.15
N LYS A 159 -8.13 -10.21 0.75
CA LYS A 159 -9.44 -10.15 0.10
C LYS A 159 -10.52 -9.60 1.04
N CYS A 160 -11.59 -9.07 0.45
CA CYS A 160 -12.78 -8.67 1.19
C CYS A 160 -13.76 -9.83 1.33
N SER A 161 -14.20 -10.11 2.56
CA SER A 161 -15.21 -11.12 2.88
C SER A 161 -16.63 -10.69 2.48
N TYR A 162 -16.92 -9.38 2.50
CA TYR A 162 -18.22 -8.82 2.10
C TYR A 162 -18.36 -8.68 0.58
N GLN A 163 -17.25 -8.48 -0.14
CA GLN A 163 -17.22 -8.29 -1.59
C GLN A 163 -16.08 -9.13 -2.21
N PRO A 164 -16.23 -10.46 -2.32
CA PRO A 164 -15.15 -11.34 -2.81
C PRO A 164 -14.63 -11.01 -4.22
N GLU A 165 -15.46 -10.34 -5.03
CA GLU A 165 -15.16 -9.97 -6.42
C GLU A 165 -14.54 -8.56 -6.57
N SER A 166 -14.37 -7.79 -5.49
CA SER A 166 -13.86 -6.40 -5.54
C SER A 166 -12.34 -6.29 -5.78
N GLY A 167 -11.72 -7.33 -6.33
CA GLY A 167 -10.27 -7.44 -6.47
C GLY A 167 -9.56 -7.95 -5.20
N SER A 168 -8.24 -7.99 -5.26
CA SER A 168 -7.38 -8.49 -4.18
C SER A 168 -5.98 -7.91 -4.28
N THR A 169 -5.27 -7.83 -3.15
CA THR A 169 -3.81 -7.61 -3.15
C THR A 169 -3.09 -8.94 -2.98
N ARG A 170 -2.15 -9.24 -3.87
CA ARG A 170 -1.20 -10.36 -3.70
C ARG A 170 0.16 -9.82 -3.24
N ILE A 171 0.71 -10.43 -2.20
CA ILE A 171 2.02 -10.12 -1.65
C ILE A 171 3.00 -11.16 -2.14
N GLU A 172 4.00 -10.71 -2.91
CA GLU A 172 4.98 -11.57 -3.56
C GLU A 172 6.42 -11.17 -3.22
N ARG A 173 7.34 -12.12 -3.38
CA ARG A 173 8.77 -11.84 -3.15
C ARG A 173 9.39 -11.00 -4.26
N VAL A 174 9.07 -11.20 -5.55
CA VAL A 174 9.50 -10.32 -6.68
C VAL A 174 8.69 -10.56 -7.97
N LEU A 175 8.11 -9.51 -8.58
CA LEU A 175 8.39 -8.93 -9.93
C LEU A 175 7.29 -7.92 -10.33
N ALA A 176 7.53 -6.64 -10.08
CA ALA A 176 7.08 -5.54 -10.93
C ALA A 176 7.98 -4.31 -10.69
N SER A 177 8.50 -3.79 -11.80
CA SER A 177 9.22 -2.52 -11.90
C SER A 177 8.27 -1.37 -11.55
N GLY A 178 8.59 -0.63 -10.50
CA GLY A 178 8.04 0.67 -10.19
C GLY A 178 9.06 1.39 -9.30
N ARG A 179 9.46 2.61 -9.68
CA ARG A 179 10.44 3.41 -8.94
C ARG A 179 9.70 4.55 -8.23
N GLY A 180 9.34 4.38 -6.96
CA GLY A 180 8.74 5.46 -6.19
C GLY A 180 7.75 5.05 -5.11
N ALA A 181 7.12 6.06 -4.49
CA ALA A 181 6.06 5.88 -3.52
C ALA A 181 4.89 5.14 -4.18
N LYS A 182 4.33 4.17 -3.45
CA LYS A 182 3.16 3.40 -3.83
C LYS A 182 1.99 3.59 -2.87
N ILE A 183 2.30 3.87 -1.60
CA ILE A 183 1.33 4.01 -0.52
C ILE A 183 1.66 5.25 0.32
N ILE A 184 0.65 6.01 0.71
CA ILE A 184 0.70 7.00 1.80
C ILE A 184 -0.05 6.43 2.99
N THR A 185 0.57 6.46 4.16
CA THR A 185 -0.04 6.02 5.42
C THR A 185 0.18 7.07 6.49
N SER A 186 -0.73 7.13 7.47
CA SER A 186 -0.60 8.01 8.63
C SER A 186 -1.02 7.32 9.92
N LEU A 187 -0.58 7.89 11.03
CA LEU A 187 -1.02 7.59 12.38
C LEU A 187 -1.26 8.90 13.12
N ASP A 188 -2.46 9.10 13.65
CA ASP A 188 -2.81 10.33 14.38
C ASP A 188 -2.15 10.42 15.76
N GLU A 189 -1.81 9.27 16.35
CA GLU A 189 -1.23 9.19 17.69
C GLU A 189 0.02 8.31 17.71
N VAL A 190 1.16 8.97 17.92
CA VAL A 190 2.48 8.37 18.06
C VAL A 190 3.15 8.93 19.31
N LEU A 191 3.92 8.09 19.98
CA LEU A 191 4.72 8.42 21.15
C LEU A 191 6.20 8.46 20.76
N LEU A 192 6.95 9.39 21.35
CA LEU A 192 8.40 9.46 21.20
C LEU A 192 9.09 9.04 22.48
N ILE A 193 9.98 8.05 22.38
CA ILE A 193 10.97 7.75 23.42
C ILE A 193 12.25 8.49 23.04
N GLN A 194 12.64 9.46 23.86
CA GLN A 194 13.88 10.20 23.70
C GLN A 194 14.94 9.66 24.68
N LEU A 195 16.07 9.21 24.15
CA LEU A 195 17.28 8.89 24.90
C LEU A 195 18.27 10.06 24.78
N SER A 196 18.75 10.57 25.89
CA SER A 196 19.77 11.62 25.95
C SER A 196 21.03 11.05 26.59
N PHE A 197 22.07 10.81 25.79
CA PHE A 197 23.31 10.17 26.23
C PHE A 197 24.26 11.18 26.88
N ARG A 198 25.11 10.70 27.80
CA ARG A 198 26.15 11.54 28.40
C ARG A 198 27.29 11.80 27.41
N HIS A 199 27.91 12.97 27.52
CA HIS A 199 29.06 13.33 26.70
C HIS A 199 30.27 12.43 27.04
N GLY A 200 30.94 11.91 26.00
CA GLY A 200 32.15 11.08 26.16
C GLY A 200 32.04 9.64 25.63
N HIS A 201 30.84 9.20 25.23
CA HIS A 201 30.65 7.91 24.55
C HIS A 201 30.67 8.07 23.02
N ASP A 202 31.02 6.99 22.31
CA ASP A 202 30.83 6.92 20.86
C ASP A 202 29.34 6.79 20.55
N PHE A 203 28.70 7.94 20.34
CA PHE A 203 27.26 8.05 20.07
C PHE A 203 26.79 7.13 18.95
N ASN A 204 27.53 7.07 17.84
CA ASN A 204 27.15 6.31 16.65
C ASN A 204 27.12 4.81 16.98
N LYS A 205 28.13 4.34 17.72
CA LYS A 205 28.18 2.95 18.19
C LYS A 205 27.04 2.67 19.17
N THR A 206 26.86 3.50 20.19
CA THR A 206 25.82 3.30 21.21
C THR A 206 24.42 3.31 20.60
N GLN A 207 24.11 4.23 19.70
CA GLN A 207 22.86 4.24 18.96
C GLN A 207 22.66 2.96 18.15
N SER A 208 23.67 2.52 17.39
CA SER A 208 23.58 1.30 16.59
C SER A 208 23.29 0.07 17.46
N ASP A 209 23.94 -0.02 18.62
CA ASP A 209 23.76 -1.12 19.55
C ASP A 209 22.34 -1.13 20.16
N VAL A 210 21.82 0.05 20.53
CA VAL A 210 20.43 0.20 21.01
C VAL A 210 19.41 -0.23 19.95
N LEU A 211 19.55 0.25 18.72
CA LEU A 211 18.63 -0.09 17.61
C LEU A 211 18.66 -1.60 17.30
N LYS A 212 19.85 -2.21 17.26
CA LYS A 212 20.01 -3.67 17.07
C LYS A 212 19.39 -4.47 18.22
N SER A 213 19.52 -3.98 19.46
CA SER A 213 18.93 -4.64 20.63
C SER A 213 17.40 -4.61 20.57
N LEU A 214 16.82 -3.46 20.23
CA LEU A 214 15.38 -3.29 20.03
C LEU A 214 14.86 -4.19 18.91
N GLN A 215 15.56 -4.26 17.79
CA GLN A 215 15.20 -5.15 16.67
C GLN A 215 15.19 -6.63 17.11
N ARG A 216 16.21 -7.10 17.84
CA ARG A 216 16.26 -8.47 18.37
C ARG A 216 15.12 -8.77 19.34
N ALA A 217 14.67 -7.76 20.09
CA ALA A 217 13.55 -7.86 21.01
C ALA A 217 12.17 -7.71 20.32
N GLN A 218 12.11 -7.55 19.00
CA GLN A 218 10.88 -7.26 18.24
C GLN A 218 10.20 -5.94 18.67
N LEU A 219 11.00 -4.98 19.13
CA LEU A 219 10.59 -3.65 19.59
C LEU A 219 11.17 -2.55 18.69
N GLU A 220 11.28 -2.85 17.39
CA GLU A 220 11.77 -1.89 16.39
C GLU A 220 10.84 -0.66 16.32
N PRO A 221 11.39 0.58 16.29
CA PRO A 221 10.59 1.80 16.18
C PRO A 221 9.95 1.94 14.78
N LEU A 222 8.85 2.70 14.72
CA LEU A 222 8.21 3.14 13.47
C LEU A 222 9.14 4.03 12.64
N SER A 223 9.98 4.80 13.31
CA SER A 223 10.97 5.70 12.73
C SER A 223 11.87 6.22 13.84
N TYR A 224 13.07 6.70 13.51
CA TYR A 224 13.97 7.31 14.49
C TYR A 224 14.74 8.50 13.91
N GLU A 225 15.19 9.37 14.81
CA GLU A 225 16.09 10.48 14.51
C GLU A 225 17.31 10.40 15.43
N ALA A 226 18.49 10.55 14.83
CA ALA A 226 19.76 10.58 15.52
C ALA A 226 20.40 11.98 15.44
N GLN A 227 20.50 12.64 16.58
CA GLN A 227 21.08 13.98 16.71
C GLN A 227 22.45 13.84 17.38
N ALA A 228 23.48 13.57 16.57
CA ALA A 228 24.84 13.32 17.06
C ALA A 228 25.47 14.53 17.77
N ASP A 229 25.12 15.74 17.33
CA ASP A 229 25.50 17.02 17.94
C ASP A 229 24.96 17.17 19.36
N GLN A 230 23.73 16.69 19.61
CA GLN A 230 23.04 16.78 20.89
C GLN A 230 23.12 15.49 21.71
N GLN A 231 23.76 14.44 21.18
CA GLN A 231 23.81 13.11 21.78
C GLN A 231 22.40 12.59 22.11
N LYS A 232 21.45 12.77 21.18
CA LYS A 232 20.05 12.36 21.37
C LYS A 232 19.60 11.36 20.31
N LEU A 233 18.88 10.34 20.76
CA LEU A 233 18.17 9.40 19.90
C LEU A 233 16.67 9.51 20.21
N ARG A 234 15.85 9.73 19.19
CA ARG A 234 14.39 9.76 19.31
C ARG A 234 13.82 8.58 18.55
N LEU A 235 12.93 7.84 19.19
CA LEU A 235 12.33 6.64 18.66
C LEU A 235 10.81 6.80 18.65
N ALA A 236 10.18 6.67 17.49
CA ALA A 236 8.73 6.76 17.33
C ALA A 236 8.06 5.40 17.50
N TYR A 237 7.00 5.34 18.30
CA TYR A 237 6.25 4.13 18.60
C TYR A 237 4.74 4.38 18.61
N THR A 238 3.96 3.35 18.31
CA THR A 238 2.55 3.32 18.68
C THR A 238 2.40 3.23 20.20
N ALA A 239 1.26 3.67 20.75
CA ALA A 239 0.98 3.54 22.18
C ALA A 239 1.07 2.09 22.69
N GLU A 240 0.71 1.13 21.84
CA GLU A 240 0.74 -0.30 22.12
C GLU A 240 2.16 -0.82 22.42
N ILE A 241 3.15 -0.39 21.63
CA ILE A 241 4.54 -0.90 21.74
C ILE A 241 5.39 -0.03 22.68
N ALA A 242 5.07 1.25 22.80
CA ALA A 242 5.89 2.23 23.54
C ALA A 242 6.17 1.81 24.99
N THR A 243 5.18 1.26 25.70
CA THR A 243 5.37 0.84 27.11
C THR A 243 6.35 -0.33 27.23
N GLY A 244 6.24 -1.32 26.32
CA GLY A 244 7.15 -2.46 26.26
C GLY A 244 8.58 -2.04 25.88
N ALA A 245 8.71 -1.17 24.89
CA ALA A 245 9.99 -0.60 24.47
C ALA A 245 10.65 0.23 25.58
N LEU A 246 9.88 1.07 26.28
CA LEU A 246 10.36 1.88 27.39
C LEU A 246 10.92 1.01 28.52
N LYS A 247 10.17 -0.01 28.93
CA LYS A 247 10.61 -0.95 29.96
C LYS A 247 11.88 -1.68 29.54
N TYR A 248 11.91 -2.19 28.31
CA TYR A 248 13.08 -2.89 27.77
C TYR A 248 14.34 -2.00 27.78
N LEU A 249 14.22 -0.73 27.39
CA LEU A 249 15.32 0.23 27.39
C LEU A 249 15.80 0.57 28.81
N GLN A 250 14.88 0.63 29.78
CA GLN A 250 15.22 0.82 31.20
C GLN A 250 15.98 -0.39 31.76
N ASP A 251 15.54 -1.61 31.41
CA ASP A 251 16.16 -2.87 31.85
C ASP A 251 17.55 -3.09 31.21
N LEU A 252 17.78 -2.56 30.00
CA LEU A 252 19.07 -2.60 29.31
C LEU A 252 20.16 -1.76 30.01
N ALA A 253 19.78 -0.95 31.02
CA ALA A 253 20.68 -0.09 31.80
C ALA A 253 21.56 0.82 30.93
N VAL A 254 21.00 1.32 29.82
CA VAL A 254 21.68 2.28 28.95
C VAL A 254 22.01 3.54 29.75
N GLU A 255 23.25 4.05 29.63
CA GLU A 255 23.69 5.30 30.27
C GLU A 255 23.10 6.54 29.57
N ALA A 256 21.78 6.64 29.54
CA ALA A 256 21.02 7.72 28.94
C ALA A 256 19.85 8.14 29.82
N GLU A 257 19.51 9.43 29.79
CA GLU A 257 18.23 9.90 30.32
C GLU A 257 17.11 9.54 29.33
N ILE A 258 16.13 8.75 29.76
CA ILE A 258 15.01 8.30 28.93
C ILE A 258 13.74 9.11 29.27
N LYS A 259 13.11 9.70 28.26
CA LYS A 259 11.85 10.45 28.38
C LYS A 259 10.82 9.97 27.37
N LEU A 260 9.62 9.66 27.84
CA LEU A 260 8.46 9.42 26.99
C LEU A 260 7.76 10.76 26.71
N LYS A 261 7.41 11.01 25.45
CA LYS A 261 6.68 12.20 25.02
C LYS A 261 5.48 11.80 24.18
N GLU A 262 4.39 12.52 24.38
CA GLU A 262 3.12 12.35 23.67
C GLU A 262 2.85 13.55 22.75
N GLY A 263 1.76 13.49 22.00
CA GLY A 263 1.31 14.59 21.16
C GLY A 263 2.07 14.67 19.83
N TYR A 264 2.34 13.51 19.22
CA TYR A 264 2.90 13.41 17.88
C TYR A 264 1.99 12.60 16.98
N SER A 265 2.08 12.88 15.68
CA SER A 265 1.49 12.10 14.60
C SER A 265 2.57 11.73 13.59
N LEU A 266 2.27 10.78 12.72
CA LEU A 266 3.20 10.27 11.71
C LEU A 266 2.51 10.25 10.34
N VAL A 267 3.23 10.67 9.32
CA VAL A 267 2.84 10.48 7.91
C VAL A 267 4.03 9.88 7.17
N ALA A 268 3.79 8.87 6.34
CA ALA A 268 4.84 8.20 5.59
C ALA A 268 4.43 7.91 4.16
N ALA A 269 5.40 8.05 3.26
CA ALA A 269 5.32 7.54 1.89
C ALA A 269 6.14 6.26 1.78
N VAL A 270 5.54 5.17 1.32
CA VAL A 270 6.13 3.83 1.23
C VAL A 270 6.16 3.36 -0.21
N GLY A 271 7.30 2.86 -0.68
CA GLY A 271 7.45 2.23 -1.98
C GLY A 271 8.92 2.07 -2.39
N ALA A 272 9.19 1.06 -3.22
CA ALA A 272 10.54 0.76 -3.66
C ALA A 272 11.18 1.94 -4.42
N GLY A 273 12.25 2.50 -3.85
CA GLY A 273 12.97 3.62 -4.44
C GLY A 273 12.32 4.98 -4.23
N VAL A 274 11.39 5.11 -3.27
CA VAL A 274 10.79 6.41 -2.89
C VAL A 274 11.85 7.44 -2.54
N THR A 275 12.88 7.06 -1.77
CA THR A 275 13.98 7.95 -1.35
C THR A 275 14.92 8.35 -2.50
N LYS A 276 14.91 7.58 -3.60
CA LYS A 276 15.73 7.83 -4.80
C LYS A 276 14.96 8.58 -5.90
N ASN A 277 13.65 8.72 -5.76
CA ASN A 277 12.83 9.44 -6.73
C ASN A 277 12.76 10.92 -6.32
N ALA A 278 13.52 11.76 -7.01
CA ALA A 278 13.61 13.18 -6.69
C ALA A 278 12.25 13.90 -6.68
N ASN A 279 11.34 13.55 -7.59
CA ASN A 279 10.00 14.14 -7.64
C ASN A 279 9.17 13.75 -6.42
N HIS A 280 9.29 12.50 -5.98
CA HIS A 280 8.56 12.04 -4.79
C HIS A 280 9.12 12.62 -3.50
N CYS A 281 10.45 12.65 -3.35
CA CYS A 281 11.09 13.32 -2.23
C CYS A 281 10.68 14.80 -2.19
N PHE A 282 10.85 15.51 -3.32
CA PHE A 282 10.49 16.93 -3.42
C PHE A 282 9.01 17.17 -3.11
N GLY A 283 8.10 16.40 -3.70
CA GLY A 283 6.67 16.51 -3.44
C GLY A 283 6.31 16.29 -1.97
N PHE A 284 6.89 15.27 -1.34
CA PHE A 284 6.71 14.98 0.09
C PHE A 284 7.19 16.15 0.96
N TYR A 285 8.43 16.59 0.78
CA TYR A 285 9.00 17.72 1.55
C TYR A 285 8.26 19.04 1.30
N GLN A 286 7.81 19.29 0.07
CA GLN A 286 7.09 20.51 -0.29
C GLN A 286 5.75 20.60 0.45
N LYS A 287 4.99 19.50 0.55
CA LYS A 287 3.72 19.49 1.30
C LYS A 287 3.91 19.60 2.81
N LEU A 288 5.06 19.20 3.32
CA LEU A 288 5.41 19.35 4.74
C LEU A 288 5.90 20.76 5.12
N LYS A 289 6.14 21.66 4.17
CA LYS A 289 6.73 23.00 4.40
C LYS A 289 6.03 23.82 5.50
N HIS A 290 4.70 23.71 5.60
CA HIS A 290 3.89 24.44 6.57
C HIS A 290 3.43 23.56 7.74
N ALA A 291 3.77 22.28 7.73
CA ALA A 291 3.40 21.34 8.77
C ALA A 291 4.36 21.45 9.97
N PRO A 292 3.91 21.20 11.20
CA PRO A 292 4.73 21.32 12.41
C PRO A 292 5.64 20.08 12.59
N VAL A 293 6.50 19.82 11.61
CA VAL A 293 7.43 18.68 11.59
C VAL A 293 8.35 18.71 12.83
N GLU A 294 8.40 17.59 13.55
CA GLU A 294 9.37 17.35 14.61
C GLU A 294 10.68 16.81 14.00
N PHE A 295 10.59 15.81 13.12
CA PHE A 295 11.71 15.34 12.30
C PHE A 295 11.21 14.58 11.07
N VAL A 296 12.10 14.42 10.07
CA VAL A 296 11.91 13.54 8.92
C VAL A 296 13.04 12.52 8.90
N SER A 297 12.72 11.27 8.60
CA SER A 297 13.68 10.19 8.46
C SER A 297 13.44 9.40 7.18
N GLU A 298 14.51 8.90 6.60
CA GLU A 298 14.46 7.93 5.51
C GLU A 298 14.87 6.57 6.07
N THR A 299 14.22 5.49 5.64
CA THR A 299 14.67 4.15 6.03
C THR A 299 15.95 3.76 5.30
N GLU A 300 16.82 3.00 5.96
CA GLU A 300 18.07 2.51 5.37
C GLU A 300 17.82 1.66 4.11
N SER A 301 16.68 0.97 4.05
CA SER A 301 16.25 0.19 2.88
C SER A 301 15.83 1.07 1.69
N GLY A 302 15.60 2.37 1.91
CA GLY A 302 15.07 3.31 0.92
C GLY A 302 13.63 3.03 0.52
N LEU A 303 12.89 2.28 1.34
CA LEU A 303 11.50 1.89 1.09
C LEU A 303 10.49 2.90 1.64
N SER A 304 10.91 3.82 2.50
CA SER A 304 9.99 4.82 3.08
C SER A 304 10.66 6.16 3.39
N LEU A 305 9.84 7.20 3.24
CA LEU A 305 10.05 8.54 3.79
C LEU A 305 9.03 8.77 4.89
N VAL A 306 9.48 9.11 6.09
CA VAL A 306 8.62 9.23 7.27
C VAL A 306 8.80 10.59 7.91
N ALA A 307 7.70 11.32 8.08
CA ALA A 307 7.66 12.56 8.84
C ALA A 307 6.92 12.35 10.15
N VAL A 308 7.58 12.67 11.25
CA VAL A 308 6.95 12.79 12.57
C VAL A 308 6.60 14.25 12.81
N LEU A 309 5.35 14.51 13.17
CA LEU A 309 4.77 15.83 13.28
C LEU A 309 4.29 16.05 14.72
N ARG A 310 4.39 17.28 15.23
CA ARG A 310 3.70 17.66 16.47
C ARG A 310 2.19 17.67 16.20
N ARG A 311 1.39 17.14 17.13
CA ARG A 311 -0.04 16.79 16.98
C ARG A 311 -0.77 17.67 15.97
N THR A 312 -1.12 17.04 14.85
CA THR A 312 -1.80 17.64 13.71
C THR A 312 -2.79 16.62 13.16
N ASP A 313 -3.89 17.11 12.62
CA ASP A 313 -4.78 16.32 11.79
C ASP A 313 -4.00 15.79 10.58
N THR A 314 -3.95 14.47 10.42
CA THR A 314 -3.19 13.84 9.34
C THR A 314 -4.00 13.71 8.05
N GLU A 315 -5.33 13.82 8.09
CA GLU A 315 -6.21 13.56 6.95
C GLU A 315 -5.91 14.50 5.79
N ALA A 316 -5.96 15.82 6.05
CA ALA A 316 -5.68 16.83 5.03
C ALA A 316 -4.25 16.68 4.45
N LEU A 317 -3.28 16.31 5.29
CA LEU A 317 -1.90 16.13 4.86
C LEU A 317 -1.73 14.87 4.00
N VAL A 318 -2.41 13.78 4.35
CA VAL A 318 -2.45 12.54 3.55
C VAL A 318 -3.08 12.82 2.19
N GLN A 319 -4.22 13.51 2.14
CA GLN A 319 -4.87 13.89 0.89
C GLN A 319 -3.94 14.74 -0.01
N LEU A 320 -3.28 15.76 0.57
CA LEU A 320 -2.38 16.64 -0.17
C LEU A 320 -1.13 15.91 -0.70
N ILE A 321 -0.53 15.07 0.13
CA ILE A 321 0.64 14.28 -0.24
C ILE A 321 0.25 13.22 -1.27
N HIS A 322 -0.86 12.52 -1.05
CA HIS A 322 -1.35 11.50 -1.98
C HIS A 322 -1.68 12.13 -3.34
N SER A 323 -2.49 13.18 -3.37
CA SER A 323 -2.81 13.91 -4.60
C SER A 323 -1.54 14.34 -5.34
N GLN A 324 -0.51 14.85 -4.66
CA GLN A 324 0.73 15.29 -5.31
C GLN A 324 1.59 14.14 -5.85
N LEU A 325 1.70 13.05 -5.09
CA LEU A 325 2.60 11.93 -5.39
C LEU A 325 1.96 10.89 -6.31
N PHE A 326 0.63 10.80 -6.26
CA PHE A 326 -0.20 9.84 -6.98
C PHE A 326 -1.18 10.51 -7.91
N GLN A 327 -0.97 11.80 -8.28
CA GLN A 327 -1.79 12.52 -9.26
C GLN A 327 -2.28 11.50 -10.28
N ALA A 328 -3.60 11.25 -10.23
CA ALA A 328 -4.25 10.21 -11.01
C ALA A 328 -3.66 10.24 -12.40
N GLN A 329 -3.16 9.09 -12.89
CA GLN A 329 -2.46 8.95 -14.18
C GLN A 329 -2.79 10.12 -15.11
N LYS A 330 -1.83 11.03 -15.39
CA LYS A 330 -2.10 12.29 -16.11
C LYS A 330 -3.11 12.01 -17.23
N ARG A 331 -4.27 12.65 -17.15
CA ARG A 331 -5.33 12.45 -18.13
C ARG A 331 -5.03 13.35 -19.30
N VAL A 332 -4.67 12.73 -20.42
CA VAL A 332 -4.36 13.41 -21.66
C VAL A 332 -5.57 13.32 -22.57
N ALA A 333 -6.15 14.46 -22.88
CA ALA A 333 -7.19 14.59 -23.90
C ALA A 333 -6.53 14.55 -25.29
N VAL A 334 -6.99 13.65 -26.15
CA VAL A 334 -6.46 13.50 -27.51
C VAL A 334 -7.52 13.95 -28.51
N ALA A 335 -7.16 14.89 -29.38
CA ALA A 335 -7.95 15.30 -30.53
C ALA A 335 -7.27 14.83 -31.82
N LEU A 336 -7.95 13.96 -32.57
CA LEU A 336 -7.43 13.44 -33.84
C LEU A 336 -7.97 14.27 -35.01
N CYS A 337 -7.10 14.94 -35.73
CA CYS A 337 -7.43 15.62 -36.99
C CYS A 337 -7.11 14.71 -38.18
N GLY A 338 -8.15 14.35 -38.93
CA GLY A 338 -8.09 13.49 -40.11
C GLY A 338 -8.60 12.08 -39.85
N LYS A 339 -9.78 11.76 -40.38
CA LYS A 339 -10.39 10.41 -40.32
C LYS A 339 -10.12 9.52 -41.55
N GLY A 340 -9.25 9.96 -42.46
CA GLY A 340 -8.89 9.22 -43.68
C GLY A 340 -8.10 7.92 -43.39
N ASN A 341 -7.49 7.33 -44.42
CA ASN A 341 -6.80 6.03 -44.31
C ASN A 341 -5.75 5.93 -43.18
N ILE A 342 -5.03 7.03 -42.92
CA ILE A 342 -4.04 7.10 -41.83
C ILE A 342 -4.75 7.20 -40.47
N GLY A 343 -5.76 8.06 -40.38
CA GLY A 343 -6.56 8.24 -39.16
C GLY A 343 -7.30 6.99 -38.72
N SER A 344 -7.94 6.27 -39.66
CA SER A 344 -8.60 5.00 -39.37
C SER A 344 -7.62 3.92 -38.90
N SER A 345 -6.42 3.88 -39.48
CA SER A 345 -5.35 2.99 -39.00
C SER A 345 -4.88 3.36 -37.59
N TRP A 346 -4.76 4.66 -37.30
CA TRP A 346 -4.41 5.14 -35.96
C TRP A 346 -5.50 4.82 -34.93
N LEU A 347 -6.78 5.01 -35.25
CA LEU A 347 -7.91 4.69 -34.36
C LEU A 347 -7.93 3.20 -33.99
N ASN A 348 -7.70 2.32 -34.96
CA ASN A 348 -7.60 0.87 -34.72
C ASN A 348 -6.40 0.52 -33.83
N LEU A 349 -5.25 1.15 -34.06
CA LEU A 349 -4.07 0.99 -33.20
C LEU A 349 -4.33 1.51 -31.80
N PHE A 350 -4.97 2.68 -31.66
CA PHE A 350 -5.29 3.28 -30.38
C PHE A 350 -6.26 2.40 -29.60
N ALA A 351 -7.34 1.90 -30.22
CA ALA A 351 -8.29 0.98 -29.59
C ALA A 351 -7.62 -0.32 -29.07
N THR A 352 -6.63 -0.84 -29.79
CA THR A 352 -5.95 -2.10 -29.42
C THR A 352 -4.77 -1.92 -28.47
N GLN A 353 -4.10 -0.76 -28.50
CA GLN A 353 -2.87 -0.50 -27.74
C GLN A 353 -3.05 0.45 -26.55
N LYS A 354 -4.21 1.14 -26.41
CA LYS A 354 -4.48 2.11 -25.34
C LYS A 354 -4.07 1.58 -23.96
N THR A 355 -4.57 0.40 -23.59
CA THR A 355 -4.30 -0.19 -22.27
C THR A 355 -2.80 -0.41 -21.99
N GLU A 356 -2.03 -0.86 -22.99
CA GLU A 356 -0.59 -1.08 -22.83
C GLU A 356 0.18 0.25 -22.83
N LEU A 357 -0.25 1.23 -23.64
CA LEU A 357 0.30 2.58 -23.66
C LEU A 357 0.13 3.28 -22.30
N GLU A 358 -1.08 3.23 -21.74
CA GLU A 358 -1.41 3.81 -20.43
C GLU A 358 -0.57 3.17 -19.32
N LYS A 359 -0.44 1.84 -19.35
CA LYS A 359 0.38 1.10 -18.40
C LYS A 359 1.87 1.44 -18.51
N ARG A 360 2.39 1.59 -19.73
CA ARG A 360 3.80 1.89 -19.99
C ARG A 360 4.19 3.29 -19.54
N HIS A 361 3.30 4.27 -19.71
CA HIS A 361 3.59 5.67 -19.47
C HIS A 361 3.01 6.22 -18.16
N GLY A 362 2.12 5.48 -17.48
CA GLY A 362 1.49 5.93 -16.24
C GLY A 362 0.57 7.13 -16.45
N MET A 363 -0.03 7.23 -17.64
CA MET A 363 -0.96 8.29 -18.05
C MET A 363 -2.23 7.64 -18.57
N SER A 364 -3.36 8.35 -18.52
CA SER A 364 -4.60 7.92 -19.16
C SER A 364 -4.82 8.74 -20.42
N PHE A 365 -5.22 8.09 -21.52
CA PHE A 365 -5.42 8.77 -22.79
C PHE A 365 -6.87 8.61 -23.22
N ASP A 366 -7.62 9.71 -23.31
CA ASP A 366 -8.99 9.68 -23.83
C ASP A 366 -9.04 10.42 -25.16
N LEU A 367 -9.57 9.74 -26.18
CA LEU A 367 -9.90 10.38 -27.45
C LEU A 367 -11.15 11.23 -27.20
N VAL A 368 -11.03 12.56 -27.21
CA VAL A 368 -12.15 13.46 -26.91
C VAL A 368 -12.71 14.13 -28.15
N ALA A 369 -11.94 14.13 -29.25
CA ALA A 369 -12.37 14.70 -30.51
C ALA A 369 -11.82 13.95 -31.72
N VAL A 370 -12.65 13.85 -32.76
CA VAL A 370 -12.25 13.43 -34.10
C VAL A 370 -12.71 14.52 -35.07
N VAL A 371 -11.80 15.04 -35.88
CA VAL A 371 -12.03 16.22 -36.72
C VAL A 371 -11.77 15.87 -38.18
N ASP A 372 -12.73 16.16 -39.05
CA ASP A 372 -12.60 16.15 -40.50
C ASP A 372 -12.68 17.58 -41.05
N SER A 373 -12.37 17.75 -42.34
CA SER A 373 -12.45 19.02 -43.05
C SER A 373 -13.83 19.70 -43.00
N GLN A 374 -14.91 18.92 -42.93
CA GLN A 374 -16.29 19.44 -42.97
C GLN A 374 -17.05 19.28 -41.65
N THR A 375 -16.73 18.25 -40.85
CA THR A 375 -17.44 17.96 -39.60
C THR A 375 -16.48 17.53 -38.50
N TYR A 376 -16.92 17.59 -37.25
CA TYR A 376 -16.19 17.03 -36.12
C TYR A 376 -17.12 16.38 -35.10
N TRP A 377 -16.62 15.40 -34.37
CA TRP A 377 -17.28 14.79 -33.22
C TRP A 377 -16.45 15.11 -31.97
N PHE A 378 -17.10 15.59 -30.91
CA PHE A 378 -16.49 15.95 -29.64
C PHE A 378 -17.30 15.41 -28.45
N ASP A 379 -16.66 14.66 -27.55
CA ASP A 379 -17.24 14.16 -26.30
C ASP A 379 -16.26 14.37 -25.14
N GLU A 380 -16.68 15.14 -24.14
CA GLU A 380 -15.89 15.47 -22.94
C GLU A 380 -15.60 14.24 -22.07
N LYS A 381 -16.40 13.18 -22.19
CA LYS A 381 -16.23 11.92 -21.44
C LYS A 381 -15.37 10.91 -22.19
N GLY A 382 -14.98 11.21 -23.43
CA GLY A 382 -14.21 10.34 -24.30
C GLY A 382 -15.07 9.56 -25.30
N ILE A 383 -14.49 9.32 -26.47
CA ILE A 383 -15.03 8.63 -27.63
C ILE A 383 -14.37 7.25 -27.68
N ASP A 384 -15.19 6.20 -27.83
CA ASP A 384 -14.68 4.87 -28.11
C ASP A 384 -14.11 4.83 -29.54
N ALA A 385 -12.78 4.72 -29.64
CA ALA A 385 -12.06 4.70 -30.91
C ALA A 385 -12.52 3.56 -31.85
N ALA A 386 -12.99 2.44 -31.31
CA ALA A 386 -13.51 1.33 -32.11
C ALA A 386 -14.87 1.66 -32.75
N ALA A 387 -15.66 2.53 -32.11
CA ALA A 387 -16.99 2.92 -32.56
C ALA A 387 -16.96 4.11 -33.55
N VAL A 388 -15.82 4.79 -33.72
CA VAL A 388 -15.69 5.97 -34.58
C VAL A 388 -16.06 5.67 -36.03
N ALA A 389 -15.65 4.51 -36.57
CA ALA A 389 -15.94 4.17 -37.96
C ALA A 389 -17.45 4.10 -38.26
N ASP A 390 -18.24 3.67 -37.29
CA ASP A 390 -19.68 3.41 -37.47
C ASP A 390 -20.55 4.59 -37.03
N LYS A 391 -20.11 5.38 -36.03
CA LYS A 391 -20.94 6.42 -35.39
C LYS A 391 -20.58 7.86 -35.76
N PHE A 392 -19.44 8.09 -36.40
CA PHE A 392 -18.95 9.45 -36.64
C PHE A 392 -19.93 10.30 -37.45
N ASP A 393 -20.52 9.75 -38.51
CA ASP A 393 -21.42 10.52 -39.37
C ASP A 393 -22.75 10.87 -38.65
N ASP A 394 -23.14 10.09 -37.64
CA ASP A 394 -24.35 10.31 -36.83
C ASP A 394 -24.11 11.31 -35.68
N GLU A 395 -22.93 11.28 -35.06
CA GLU A 395 -22.61 12.08 -33.86
C GLU A 395 -21.83 13.38 -34.19
N SER A 396 -21.39 13.55 -35.45
CA SER A 396 -20.62 14.73 -35.86
C SER A 396 -21.51 15.94 -36.17
N ILE A 397 -20.94 17.12 -35.96
CA ILE A 397 -21.54 18.42 -36.29
C ILE A 397 -20.66 19.19 -37.28
N GLU A 398 -21.22 20.22 -37.92
CA GLU A 398 -20.50 21.05 -38.88
C GLU A 398 -19.22 21.66 -38.26
N ASN A 399 -18.12 21.63 -39.02
CA ASN A 399 -16.83 22.12 -38.55
C ASN A 399 -16.73 23.64 -38.74
N ASP A 400 -17.20 24.36 -37.72
CA ASP A 400 -17.03 25.80 -37.54
C ASP A 400 -15.71 26.18 -36.84
N GLY A 401 -14.87 25.19 -36.52
CA GLY A 401 -13.60 25.37 -35.82
C GLY A 401 -13.70 25.58 -34.30
N THR A 402 -14.90 25.51 -33.71
CA THR A 402 -15.12 25.67 -32.26
C THR A 402 -14.57 24.52 -31.42
N TRP A 403 -14.29 23.37 -32.03
CA TRP A 403 -13.69 22.21 -31.35
C TRP A 403 -12.36 22.58 -30.66
N LEU A 404 -11.60 23.54 -31.21
CA LEU A 404 -10.32 23.95 -30.64
C LEU A 404 -10.51 24.71 -29.32
N SER A 405 -11.44 25.68 -29.28
CA SER A 405 -11.75 26.38 -28.02
C SER A 405 -12.37 25.44 -27.00
N ARG A 406 -13.24 24.51 -27.44
CA ARG A 406 -13.81 23.47 -26.56
C ARG A 406 -12.74 22.54 -25.97
N LEU A 407 -11.69 22.24 -26.73
CA LEU A 407 -10.55 21.45 -26.26
C LEU A 407 -9.70 22.23 -25.24
N GLY A 408 -9.48 23.54 -25.47
CA GLY A 408 -8.74 24.41 -24.54
C GLY A 408 -9.47 24.66 -23.21
N ASP A 409 -10.80 24.72 -23.23
CA ASP A 409 -11.63 24.94 -22.03
C ASP A 409 -11.95 23.64 -21.26
N LEU A 410 -11.52 22.49 -21.78
CA LEU A 410 -11.90 21.17 -21.28
C LEU A 410 -11.43 20.96 -19.84
N GLN A 411 -12.39 20.66 -18.95
CA GLN A 411 -12.12 20.42 -17.52
C GLN A 411 -11.95 18.91 -17.25
N GLY A 412 -11.08 18.56 -16.31
CA GLY A 412 -10.86 17.17 -15.88
C GLY A 412 -9.77 16.41 -16.64
N TYR A 413 -8.99 17.11 -17.47
CA TYR A 413 -7.78 16.64 -18.13
C TYR A 413 -6.58 17.51 -17.73
N ASP A 414 -5.40 16.91 -17.62
CA ASP A 414 -4.15 17.58 -17.24
C ASP A 414 -3.47 18.23 -18.44
N GLU A 415 -3.57 17.59 -19.61
CA GLU A 415 -2.97 18.03 -20.87
C GLU A 415 -3.92 17.72 -22.03
N ALA A 416 -3.84 18.51 -23.10
CA ALA A 416 -4.52 18.24 -24.37
C ALA A 416 -3.48 18.15 -25.50
N VAL A 417 -3.68 17.19 -26.40
CA VAL A 417 -2.81 16.92 -27.55
C VAL A 417 -3.63 16.91 -28.83
N VAL A 418 -3.14 17.59 -29.86
CA VAL A 418 -3.73 17.54 -31.21
C VAL A 418 -2.84 16.69 -32.11
N LEU A 419 -3.40 15.60 -32.64
CA LEU A 419 -2.75 14.74 -33.61
C LEU A 419 -3.23 15.08 -35.00
N ASP A 420 -2.41 15.79 -35.77
CA ASP A 420 -2.67 16.04 -37.19
C ASP A 420 -2.11 14.90 -38.06
N VAL A 421 -3.01 14.12 -38.65
CA VAL A 421 -2.70 13.11 -39.66
C VAL A 421 -3.24 13.49 -41.05
N THR A 422 -3.52 14.78 -41.26
CA THR A 422 -3.98 15.34 -42.53
C THR A 422 -2.83 15.90 -43.36
N ALA A 423 -3.13 16.23 -44.62
CA ALA A 423 -2.27 17.05 -45.47
C ALA A 423 -2.76 18.52 -45.55
N SER A 424 -3.54 18.98 -44.56
CA SER A 424 -4.20 20.29 -44.59
C SER A 424 -3.24 21.42 -44.29
N LYS A 425 -3.05 22.32 -45.26
CA LYS A 425 -2.28 23.56 -45.06
C LYS A 425 -2.99 24.53 -44.13
N GLU A 426 -4.32 24.53 -44.13
CA GLU A 426 -5.13 25.41 -43.30
C GLU A 426 -5.00 25.04 -41.82
N LEU A 427 -5.03 23.73 -41.50
CA LEU A 427 -4.81 23.26 -40.13
C LEU A 427 -3.37 23.53 -39.67
N ALA A 428 -2.38 23.30 -40.54
CA ALA A 428 -0.97 23.57 -40.25
C ALA A 428 -0.70 25.05 -39.90
N GLN A 429 -1.46 26.00 -40.48
CA GLN A 429 -1.35 27.42 -40.14
C GLN A 429 -1.84 27.73 -38.72
N ARG A 430 -2.71 26.88 -38.15
CA ARG A 430 -3.28 27.05 -36.80
C ARG A 430 -2.43 26.45 -35.69
N TYR A 431 -1.31 25.78 -36.01
CA TYR A 431 -0.43 25.17 -35.01
C TYR A 431 0.07 26.16 -33.96
N VAL A 432 0.32 27.41 -34.36
CA VAL A 432 0.73 28.46 -33.42
C VAL A 432 -0.40 28.80 -32.45
N ASP A 433 -1.64 28.87 -32.94
CA ASP A 433 -2.82 29.15 -32.10
C ASP A 433 -3.11 27.99 -31.14
N ILE A 434 -2.96 26.75 -31.60
CA ILE A 434 -3.08 25.52 -30.79
C ILE A 434 -2.05 25.57 -29.65
N ALA A 435 -0.78 25.82 -29.96
CA ALA A 435 0.29 25.90 -28.97
C ALA A 435 0.10 27.06 -27.97
N GLN A 436 -0.45 28.20 -28.41
CA GLN A 436 -0.75 29.34 -27.53
C GLN A 436 -1.87 29.04 -26.52
N GLN A 437 -2.76 28.09 -26.80
CA GLN A 437 -3.79 27.61 -25.87
C GLN A 437 -3.26 26.56 -24.89
N GLY A 438 -1.95 26.27 -24.90
CA GLY A 438 -1.34 25.24 -24.04
C GLY A 438 -1.61 23.81 -24.50
N ILE A 439 -2.07 23.64 -25.74
CA ILE A 439 -2.34 22.35 -26.36
C ILE A 439 -1.08 21.90 -27.11
N HIS A 440 -0.71 20.64 -26.95
CA HIS A 440 0.55 20.07 -27.45
C HIS A 440 0.46 19.44 -28.84
#